data_AF-A0A6L3EU93-F1
#
_entry.id   AF-A0A6L3EU93-F1
#
_cell.length_a   1.000
_cell.length_b   1.000
_cell.length_c   1.000
_cell.angle_alpha   90.00
_cell.angle_beta   90.00
_cell.angle_gamma   90.00
#
_symmetry.space_group_name_H-M   'P 1'
#
loop_
_entity.id
_entity.type
_entity.pdbx_description
1 polymer ?
#
loop_
_entity_poly.entity_id
_entity_poly.type
_entity_poly.pdbx_seq_one_letter_code
_entity_poly.pdbx_strand_id
1 'polypeptide(L)'
;MNIKFPSYLIIVLLLTSCAAVVRNSTVIQEEVGGETAVTHINTTQYNITQHLFLVNNGPGQPTKHNIWIALINNMTPYQTVQELQITPETYQLMTDEYGNQYAEFDLTEMPSGTSIEITIQYKLTVNELAYDLTHCAGELPNIFNQPELHIESNNAQIIDLAQQLSADKISTCAKVEAFYNYIGNHLVYSYNGKSWGAQAALGEMGADCTEYSSLLIALSRAAGIPARYIEGLHYFDSSSEVTARTEHAWVEVYLPGVGWTP
;
A
#
# COMPACT_ATOMS: atom_id res chain seq x y z
N MET A 1 -45.01 -11.05 14.24
CA MET A 1 -44.51 -9.78 13.67
C MET A 1 -43.29 -10.16 12.84
N ASN A 2 -43.50 -10.38 11.54
CA ASN A 2 -42.47 -10.89 10.63
C ASN A 2 -41.62 -9.71 10.14
N ILE A 3 -40.40 -9.61 10.65
CA ILE A 3 -39.39 -8.70 10.12
C ILE A 3 -38.74 -9.43 8.95
N LYS A 4 -39.13 -9.04 7.73
CA LYS A 4 -38.45 -9.41 6.49
C LYS A 4 -37.13 -8.63 6.43
N PHE A 5 -36.00 -9.32 6.38
CA PHE A 5 -34.74 -8.74 5.93
C PHE A 5 -34.77 -8.68 4.39
N PRO A 6 -34.46 -7.54 3.75
CA PRO A 6 -34.26 -7.52 2.32
C PRO A 6 -32.94 -8.21 1.97
N SER A 7 -32.96 -8.86 0.81
CA SER A 7 -31.97 -9.76 0.25
C SER A 7 -30.54 -9.20 0.32
N TYR A 8 -29.63 -9.99 0.90
CA TYR A 8 -28.19 -9.76 0.80
C TYR A 8 -27.76 -9.86 -0.67
N LEU A 9 -27.27 -8.75 -1.23
CA LEU A 9 -26.57 -8.71 -2.51
C LEU A 9 -25.15 -9.23 -2.26
N ILE A 10 -24.86 -10.46 -2.72
CA ILE A 10 -23.50 -11.01 -2.76
C ILE A 10 -22.95 -10.67 -4.15
N ILE A 11 -22.19 -9.58 -4.26
CA ILE A 11 -21.31 -9.38 -5.42
C ILE A 11 -20.06 -10.19 -5.12
N VAL A 12 -19.81 -11.21 -5.95
CA VAL A 12 -18.51 -11.90 -5.96
C VAL A 12 -17.62 -11.07 -6.87
N LEU A 13 -16.60 -10.41 -6.31
CA LEU A 13 -15.51 -9.84 -7.10
C LEU A 13 -14.75 -11.04 -7.69
N LEU A 14 -15.09 -11.42 -8.92
CA LEU A 14 -14.43 -12.54 -9.60
C LEU A 14 -13.12 -12.01 -10.20
N LEU A 15 -12.02 -12.34 -9.51
CA LEU A 15 -10.64 -12.34 -10.01
C LEU A 15 -10.18 -11.05 -10.71
N THR A 16 -9.44 -10.21 -9.98
CA THR A 16 -8.56 -9.20 -10.58
C THR A 16 -7.41 -9.90 -11.28
N SER A 17 -7.46 -10.05 -12.60
CA SER A 17 -6.24 -10.38 -13.35
C SER A 17 -5.46 -9.09 -13.59
N CYS A 18 -4.33 -8.96 -12.91
CA CYS A 18 -3.38 -7.88 -13.17
C CYS A 18 -2.18 -8.47 -13.93
N ALA A 19 -1.96 -7.99 -15.15
CA ALA A 19 -0.79 -8.36 -15.94
C ALA A 19 0.14 -7.15 -16.02
N ALA A 20 1.38 -7.32 -15.56
CA ALA A 20 2.43 -6.31 -15.69
C ALA A 20 3.51 -6.86 -16.65
N VAL A 21 3.77 -6.15 -17.75
CA VAL A 21 4.80 -6.53 -18.72
C VAL A 21 5.94 -5.52 -18.66
N VAL A 22 7.15 -5.99 -18.33
CA VAL A 22 8.39 -5.22 -18.42
C VAL A 22 8.79 -5.12 -19.89
N ARG A 23 9.04 -3.89 -20.39
CA ARG A 23 9.40 -3.70 -21.80
C ARG A 23 10.81 -3.18 -22.05
N ASN A 24 11.44 -2.50 -21.10
CA ASN A 24 12.83 -2.03 -21.18
C ASN A 24 13.31 -1.64 -19.76
N SER A 25 14.52 -2.09 -19.40
CA SER A 25 15.27 -1.60 -18.24
C SER A 25 16.39 -0.69 -18.73
N THR A 26 16.51 0.51 -18.19
CA THR A 26 17.57 1.45 -18.60
C THR A 26 18.32 1.87 -17.35
N VAL A 27 19.55 1.39 -17.21
CA VAL A 27 20.45 1.83 -16.14
C VAL A 27 20.96 3.21 -16.52
N ILE A 28 20.49 4.23 -15.82
CA ILE A 28 21.02 5.58 -15.94
C ILE A 28 21.73 5.87 -14.61
N GLN A 29 23.07 5.86 -14.63
CA GLN A 29 23.85 6.44 -13.54
C GLN A 29 23.89 7.96 -13.76
N GLU A 30 23.03 8.71 -13.07
CA GLU A 30 23.17 10.16 -12.96
C GLU A 30 23.98 10.49 -11.69
N GLU A 31 25.23 10.93 -11.87
CA GLU A 31 25.97 11.65 -10.81
C GLU A 31 25.37 13.05 -10.67
N VAL A 32 24.43 13.22 -9.74
CA VAL A 32 23.92 14.54 -9.37
C VAL A 32 24.75 15.08 -8.21
N GLY A 33 25.54 16.12 -8.48
CA GLY A 33 26.33 16.84 -7.49
C GLY A 33 25.45 17.55 -6.46
N GLY A 34 25.44 17.00 -5.26
CA GLY A 34 24.81 17.47 -4.02
C GLY A 34 24.56 16.22 -3.16
N GLU A 35 25.04 16.16 -1.91
CA GLU A 35 24.88 14.96 -1.06
C GLU A 35 23.39 14.76 -0.70
N THR A 36 22.61 14.17 -1.60
CA THR A 36 21.28 13.65 -1.32
C THR A 36 21.44 12.25 -0.75
N ALA A 37 20.80 11.98 0.38
CA ALA A 37 20.81 10.65 1.01
C ALA A 37 20.10 9.55 0.19
N VAL A 38 19.58 9.89 -0.99
CA VAL A 38 18.90 8.97 -1.90
C VAL A 38 19.59 9.05 -3.26
N THR A 39 20.01 7.90 -3.77
CA THR A 39 20.66 7.76 -5.07
C THR A 39 19.77 6.94 -5.99
N HIS A 40 19.57 7.44 -7.21
CA HIS A 40 18.89 6.72 -8.27
C HIS A 40 19.81 5.65 -8.86
N ILE A 41 19.37 4.39 -8.89
CA ILE A 41 20.17 3.24 -9.34
C ILE A 41 19.77 2.82 -10.75
N ASN A 42 18.47 2.72 -11.00
CA ASN A 42 17.93 2.20 -12.26
C ASN A 42 16.48 2.66 -12.45
N THR A 43 16.01 2.65 -13.71
CA THR A 43 14.60 2.84 -14.03
C THR A 43 14.09 1.69 -14.89
N THR A 44 12.96 1.13 -14.47
CA THR A 44 12.23 0.11 -15.24
C THR A 44 10.87 0.64 -15.66
N GLN A 45 10.52 0.42 -16.93
CA GLN A 45 9.21 0.79 -17.46
C GLN A 45 8.28 -0.43 -17.46
N TYR A 46 7.07 -0.21 -16.94
CA TYR A 46 5.99 -1.19 -16.89
C TYR A 46 4.81 -0.74 -17.73
N ASN A 47 4.21 -1.70 -18.43
CA ASN A 47 2.87 -1.59 -18.96
C ASN A 47 1.97 -2.50 -18.10
N ILE A 48 0.98 -1.92 -17.43
CA ILE A 48 0.10 -2.65 -16.52
C ILE A 48 -1.32 -2.60 -17.08
N THR A 49 -1.96 -3.76 -17.16
CA THR A 49 -3.39 -3.86 -17.46
C THR A 49 -4.10 -4.57 -16.31
N GLN A 50 -5.05 -3.87 -15.71
CA GLN A 50 -5.94 -4.39 -14.67
C GLN A 50 -7.34 -4.54 -15.23
N HIS A 51 -7.92 -5.73 -15.09
CA HIS A 51 -9.30 -6.02 -15.43
C HIS A 51 -10.10 -6.25 -14.13
N LEU A 52 -11.20 -5.51 -13.98
CA LEU A 52 -12.17 -5.70 -12.90
C LEU A 52 -13.51 -6.11 -13.49
N PHE A 53 -14.00 -7.29 -13.11
CA PHE A 53 -15.30 -7.78 -13.52
C PHE A 53 -16.28 -7.70 -12.36
N LEU A 54 -17.33 -6.88 -12.53
CA LEU A 54 -18.37 -6.69 -11.52
C LEU A 54 -19.66 -7.29 -12.05
N VAL A 55 -20.31 -8.12 -11.25
CA VAL A 55 -21.52 -8.85 -11.63
C VAL A 55 -22.59 -8.64 -10.57
N ASN A 56 -23.78 -8.20 -10.99
CA ASN A 56 -24.95 -8.16 -10.11
C ASN A 56 -25.61 -9.56 -10.08
N ASN A 57 -25.17 -10.40 -9.15
CA ASN A 57 -25.77 -11.71 -8.90
C ASN A 57 -27.04 -11.65 -8.03
N GLY A 58 -27.42 -10.47 -7.54
CA GLY A 58 -28.62 -10.29 -6.74
C GLY A 58 -29.89 -10.31 -7.59
N PRO A 59 -31.05 -10.60 -6.99
CA PRO A 59 -32.33 -10.68 -7.70
C PRO A 59 -32.94 -9.30 -8.06
N GLY A 60 -32.27 -8.19 -7.73
CA GLY A 60 -32.81 -6.83 -7.84
C GLY A 60 -31.81 -5.83 -8.40
N GLN A 61 -32.26 -4.59 -8.61
CA GLN A 61 -31.46 -3.46 -9.05
C GLN A 61 -31.07 -2.60 -7.84
N PRO A 62 -29.78 -2.26 -7.66
CA PRO A 62 -29.37 -1.39 -6.57
C PRO A 62 -29.89 0.04 -6.81
N THR A 63 -30.52 0.64 -5.80
CA THR A 63 -31.01 2.02 -5.88
C THR A 63 -29.93 3.07 -5.63
N LYS A 64 -28.78 2.63 -5.11
CA LYS A 64 -27.55 3.42 -4.96
C LYS A 64 -26.38 2.47 -4.80
N HIS A 65 -25.42 2.51 -5.71
CA HIS A 65 -24.21 1.73 -5.56
C HIS A 65 -23.05 2.39 -6.30
N ASN A 66 -21.95 2.60 -5.60
CA ASN A 66 -20.74 3.20 -6.14
C ASN A 66 -19.58 2.28 -5.78
N ILE A 67 -18.60 2.19 -6.67
CA ILE A 67 -17.31 1.60 -6.38
C ILE A 67 -16.23 2.65 -6.59
N TRP A 68 -15.21 2.63 -5.74
CA TRP A 68 -14.03 3.48 -5.86
C TRP A 68 -12.84 2.58 -6.12
N ILE A 69 -12.22 2.76 -7.28
CA ILE A 69 -11.00 2.03 -7.64
C ILE A 69 -9.81 2.95 -7.42
N ALA A 70 -8.92 2.58 -6.49
CA ALA A 70 -7.69 3.31 -6.26
C ALA A 70 -6.82 3.32 -7.53
N LEU A 71 -6.31 4.49 -7.89
CA LEU A 71 -5.48 4.70 -9.07
C LEU A 71 -4.02 4.82 -8.66
N ILE A 72 -3.14 4.28 -9.52
CA ILE A 72 -1.70 4.42 -9.35
C ILE A 72 -1.32 5.87 -9.65
N ASN A 73 -0.64 6.53 -8.70
CA ASN A 73 -0.29 7.95 -8.77
C ASN A 73 1.22 8.16 -8.98
N ASN A 74 1.60 9.39 -9.33
CA ASN A 74 3.00 9.81 -9.24
C ASN A 74 3.45 9.78 -7.78
N MET A 75 4.63 9.22 -7.52
CA MET A 75 5.22 9.19 -6.17
C MET A 75 6.71 9.44 -6.30
N THR A 76 7.13 10.70 -6.22
CA THR A 76 8.55 11.06 -6.30
C THR A 76 9.28 10.65 -5.01
N PRO A 77 10.49 10.06 -5.08
CA PRO A 77 11.28 9.72 -6.29
C PRO A 77 11.02 8.32 -6.88
N TYR A 78 10.09 7.55 -6.33
CA TYR A 78 9.84 6.14 -6.63
C TYR A 78 9.26 5.86 -8.03
N GLN A 79 8.28 6.63 -8.49
CA GLN A 79 7.59 6.32 -9.74
C GLN A 79 6.95 7.53 -10.42
N THR A 80 6.71 7.38 -11.72
CA THR A 80 5.98 8.34 -12.56
C THR A 80 5.05 7.61 -13.52
N VAL A 81 3.77 8.00 -13.50
CA VAL A 81 2.74 7.56 -14.44
C VAL A 81 2.85 8.40 -15.71
N GLN A 82 3.16 7.75 -16.82
CA GLN A 82 3.33 8.38 -18.13
C GLN A 82 2.01 8.40 -18.91
N GLU A 83 1.20 7.36 -18.75
CA GLU A 83 -0.09 7.19 -19.43
C GLU A 83 -1.06 6.43 -18.51
N LEU A 84 -2.31 6.85 -18.49
CA LEU A 84 -3.44 6.20 -17.83
C LEU A 84 -4.64 6.21 -18.77
N GLN A 85 -5.17 5.02 -19.06
CA GLN A 85 -6.42 4.85 -19.81
C GLN A 85 -7.38 3.98 -18.99
N ILE A 86 -8.61 4.44 -18.83
CA ILE A 86 -9.67 3.74 -18.09
C ILE A 86 -10.87 3.55 -19.03
N THR A 87 -11.35 2.31 -19.13
CA THR A 87 -12.54 1.95 -19.91
C THR A 87 -13.53 1.23 -19.00
N PRO A 88 -14.82 1.61 -18.96
CA PRO A 88 -15.41 2.74 -19.67
C PRO A 88 -14.97 4.09 -19.09
N GLU A 89 -15.03 5.15 -19.92
CA GLU A 89 -14.65 6.52 -19.52
C GLU A 89 -15.72 7.21 -18.64
N THR A 90 -16.77 6.49 -18.25
CA THR A 90 -17.86 6.98 -17.40
C THR A 90 -17.53 6.78 -15.93
N TYR A 91 -16.63 7.60 -15.39
CA TYR A 91 -16.26 7.62 -13.98
C TYR A 91 -16.05 9.06 -13.49
N GLN A 92 -16.07 9.25 -12.17
CA GLN A 92 -15.67 10.51 -11.54
C GLN A 92 -14.30 10.34 -10.90
N LEU A 93 -13.39 11.29 -11.14
CA LEU A 93 -12.10 11.30 -10.46
C LEU A 93 -12.26 11.94 -9.08
N MET A 94 -11.92 11.20 -8.05
CA MET A 94 -11.94 11.64 -6.66
C MET A 94 -10.52 11.67 -6.12
N THR A 95 -10.23 12.64 -5.25
CA THR A 95 -8.94 12.74 -4.56
C THR A 95 -9.20 12.90 -3.07
N ASP A 96 -8.52 12.10 -2.25
CA ASP A 96 -8.61 12.22 -0.78
C ASP A 96 -7.67 13.31 -0.22
N GLU A 97 -7.66 13.47 1.09
CA GLU A 97 -6.81 14.44 1.80
C GLU A 97 -5.30 14.12 1.75
N TYR A 98 -4.93 12.88 1.40
CA TYR A 98 -3.54 12.42 1.26
C TYR A 98 -3.04 12.49 -0.18
N GLY A 99 -3.91 12.87 -1.12
CA GLY A 99 -3.59 12.95 -2.55
C GLY A 99 -3.77 11.63 -3.29
N ASN A 100 -4.35 10.60 -2.66
CA ASN A 100 -4.71 9.37 -3.36
C ASN A 100 -5.87 9.64 -4.31
N GLN A 101 -5.74 9.16 -5.53
CA GLN A 101 -6.77 9.29 -6.55
C GLN A 101 -7.59 8.01 -6.70
N TYR A 102 -8.89 8.18 -6.94
CA TYR A 102 -9.83 7.08 -7.13
C TYR A 102 -10.70 7.35 -8.36
N ALA A 103 -10.96 6.32 -9.17
CA ALA A 103 -12.02 6.33 -10.16
C ALA A 103 -13.31 5.81 -9.52
N GLU A 104 -14.29 6.69 -9.36
CA GLU A 104 -15.63 6.34 -8.88
C GLU A 104 -16.54 5.95 -10.05
N PHE A 105 -17.04 4.72 -10.05
CA PHE A 105 -18.06 4.27 -10.99
C PHE A 105 -19.41 4.18 -10.28
N ASP A 106 -20.41 4.85 -10.84
CA ASP A 106 -21.79 4.72 -10.42
C ASP A 106 -22.41 3.47 -11.08
N LEU A 107 -22.79 2.52 -10.23
CA LEU A 107 -23.43 1.26 -10.59
C LEU A 107 -24.90 1.23 -10.17
N THR A 108 -25.47 2.41 -9.88
CA THR A 108 -26.90 2.57 -9.60
C THR A 108 -27.71 2.05 -10.79
N GLU A 109 -28.81 1.36 -10.48
CA GLU A 109 -29.72 0.72 -11.45
C GLU A 109 -29.10 -0.42 -12.28
N MET A 110 -27.90 -0.91 -11.95
CA MET A 110 -27.31 -2.06 -12.65
C MET A 110 -28.25 -3.29 -12.58
N PRO A 111 -28.78 -3.79 -13.73
CA PRO A 111 -29.77 -4.87 -13.72
C PRO A 111 -29.29 -6.17 -13.08
N SER A 112 -30.24 -6.96 -12.58
CA SER A 112 -29.96 -8.32 -12.12
C SER A 112 -29.41 -9.17 -13.28
N GLY A 113 -28.32 -9.89 -13.04
CA GLY A 113 -27.66 -10.75 -14.01
C GLY A 113 -26.78 -10.04 -15.03
N THR A 114 -26.61 -8.71 -14.95
CA THR A 114 -25.66 -7.99 -15.82
C THR A 114 -24.28 -7.87 -15.19
N SER A 115 -23.29 -7.63 -16.06
CA SER A 115 -21.90 -7.40 -15.68
C SER A 115 -21.35 -6.14 -16.34
N ILE A 116 -20.38 -5.52 -15.68
CA ILE A 116 -19.51 -4.49 -16.24
C ILE A 116 -18.06 -4.95 -16.12
N GLU A 117 -17.29 -4.75 -17.18
CA GLU A 117 -15.83 -4.88 -17.16
C GLU A 117 -15.24 -3.48 -17.11
N ILE A 118 -14.35 -3.25 -16.16
CA ILE A 118 -13.53 -2.05 -16.07
C ILE A 118 -12.09 -2.45 -16.37
N THR A 119 -11.52 -1.82 -17.39
CA THR A 119 -10.14 -2.04 -17.81
C THR A 119 -9.34 -0.79 -17.55
N ILE A 120 -8.27 -0.91 -16.75
CA ILE A 120 -7.36 0.17 -16.43
C ILE A 120 -5.99 -0.20 -16.99
N GLN A 121 -5.44 0.69 -17.82
CA GLN A 121 -4.14 0.51 -18.46
C GLN A 121 -3.21 1.64 -18.04
N TYR A 122 -2.03 1.28 -17.56
CA TYR A 122 -0.97 2.21 -17.22
C TYR A 122 0.26 1.98 -18.07
N LYS A 123 0.93 3.08 -18.40
CA LYS A 123 2.36 3.10 -18.73
C LYS A 123 3.05 3.90 -17.65
N LEU A 124 3.98 3.29 -16.92
CA LEU A 124 4.67 3.96 -15.82
C LEU A 124 6.14 3.54 -15.72
N THR A 125 6.95 4.39 -15.12
CA THR A 125 8.34 4.12 -14.77
C THR A 125 8.48 4.03 -13.27
N VAL A 126 9.15 2.98 -12.80
CA VAL A 126 9.53 2.80 -11.40
C VAL A 126 11.05 2.87 -11.28
N ASN A 127 11.51 3.57 -10.26
CA ASN A 127 12.90 3.82 -9.96
C ASN A 127 13.37 2.90 -8.85
N GLU A 128 14.52 2.27 -9.06
CA GLU A 128 15.29 1.61 -8.02
C GLU A 128 16.15 2.67 -7.32
N LEU A 129 16.09 2.69 -6.00
CA LEU A 129 16.72 3.71 -5.17
C LEU A 129 17.60 3.06 -4.11
N ALA A 130 18.77 3.65 -3.87
CA ALA A 130 19.61 3.34 -2.73
C ALA A 130 19.56 4.48 -1.72
N TYR A 131 19.55 4.14 -0.43
CA TYR A 131 19.49 5.09 0.67
C TYR A 131 20.81 5.06 1.43
N ASP A 132 21.42 6.23 1.61
CA ASP A 132 22.55 6.42 2.49
C ASP A 132 22.05 6.78 3.90
N LEU A 133 22.14 5.80 4.80
CA LEU A 133 21.71 5.94 6.20
C LEU A 133 22.87 6.33 7.14
N THR A 134 24.05 6.65 6.61
CA THR A 134 25.23 7.01 7.42
C THR A 134 25.00 8.27 8.26
N HIS A 135 24.21 9.21 7.75
CA HIS A 135 23.91 10.49 8.39
C HIS A 135 22.41 10.59 8.73
N CYS A 136 22.01 9.87 9.79
CA CYS A 136 20.63 9.85 10.27
C CYS A 136 20.42 10.76 11.48
N ALA A 137 20.37 12.06 11.23
CA ALA A 137 20.26 13.10 12.25
C ALA A 137 19.41 14.27 11.77
N GLY A 138 18.78 14.97 12.72
CA GLY A 138 17.88 16.10 12.43
C GLY A 138 16.56 15.98 13.17
N GLU A 139 15.66 16.93 12.89
CA GLU A 139 14.33 16.97 13.49
C GLU A 139 13.37 16.03 12.76
N LEU A 140 12.43 15.48 13.53
CA LEU A 140 11.33 14.70 13.00
C LEU A 140 10.11 15.61 12.83
N PRO A 141 9.43 15.59 11.67
CA PRO A 141 8.19 16.32 11.51
C PRO A 141 7.09 15.70 12.39
N ASN A 142 6.15 16.53 12.86
CA ASN A 142 5.00 16.03 13.63
C ASN A 142 3.82 15.70 12.71
N ILE A 143 4.00 14.72 11.83
CA ILE A 143 3.00 14.21 10.87
C ILE A 143 2.98 12.69 10.95
N PHE A 144 1.84 12.04 10.66
CA PHE A 144 1.74 10.58 10.70
C PHE A 144 2.30 9.92 11.98
N ASN A 145 2.06 10.56 13.13
CA ASN A 145 2.50 10.08 14.45
C ASN A 145 1.35 9.55 15.30
N GLN A 146 0.10 9.82 14.92
CA GLN A 146 -1.07 9.48 15.70
C GLN A 146 -1.49 8.02 15.46
N PRO A 147 -2.14 7.37 16.46
CA PRO A 147 -2.77 6.07 16.24
C PRO A 147 -3.94 6.20 15.27
N GLU A 148 -4.22 5.14 14.52
CA GLU A 148 -5.37 5.04 13.63
C GLU A 148 -5.86 3.58 13.58
N LEU A 149 -6.96 3.33 12.86
CA LEU A 149 -7.47 1.97 12.69
C LEU A 149 -6.36 1.06 12.14
N HIS A 150 -6.16 -0.09 12.79
CA HIS A 150 -5.10 -1.07 12.49
C HIS A 150 -3.67 -0.65 12.86
N ILE A 151 -3.45 0.60 13.32
CA ILE A 151 -2.15 1.12 13.76
C ILE A 151 -2.28 1.57 15.21
N GLU A 152 -2.35 0.61 16.13
CA GLU A 152 -2.59 0.87 17.55
C GLU A 152 -1.34 1.40 18.29
N SER A 153 -0.70 2.47 17.80
CA SER A 153 0.55 3.02 18.36
C SER A 153 0.43 3.55 19.80
N ASN A 154 -0.80 3.74 20.30
CA ASN A 154 -1.09 4.10 21.69
C ASN A 154 -1.40 2.88 22.58
N ASN A 155 -1.34 1.66 22.06
CA ASN A 155 -1.52 0.44 22.82
C ASN A 155 -0.34 0.23 23.78
N ALA A 156 -0.62 -0.09 25.05
CA ALA A 156 0.41 -0.25 26.06
C ALA A 156 1.46 -1.32 25.70
N GLN A 157 1.05 -2.44 25.10
CA GLN A 157 1.99 -3.51 24.70
C GLN A 157 2.93 -3.03 23.60
N ILE A 158 2.43 -2.24 22.65
CA ILE A 158 3.22 -1.68 21.54
C ILE A 158 4.18 -0.60 22.07
N ILE A 159 3.71 0.27 22.98
CA ILE A 159 4.55 1.29 23.63
C ILE A 159 5.69 0.62 24.40
N ASP A 160 5.38 -0.36 25.25
CA ASP A 160 6.36 -1.07 26.07
C ASP A 160 7.40 -1.78 25.18
N LEU A 161 6.94 -2.43 24.10
CA LEU A 161 7.81 -3.09 23.14
C LEU A 161 8.70 -2.09 22.39
N ALA A 162 8.16 -0.97 21.92
CA ALA A 162 8.94 0.08 21.26
C ALA A 162 10.01 0.65 22.19
N GLN A 163 9.68 0.91 23.46
CA GLN A 163 10.64 1.37 24.47
C GLN A 163 11.72 0.31 24.74
N GLN A 164 11.35 -0.95 24.87
CA GLN A 164 12.30 -2.04 25.10
C GLN A 164 13.28 -2.21 23.93
N LEU A 165 12.79 -2.25 22.70
CA LEU A 165 13.60 -2.46 21.50
C LEU A 165 14.53 -1.27 21.19
N SER A 166 14.15 -0.07 21.62
CA SER A 166 14.90 1.17 21.37
C SER A 166 15.73 1.68 22.55
N ALA A 167 15.75 0.97 23.69
CA ALA A 167 16.32 1.47 24.95
C ALA A 167 17.81 1.87 24.86
N ASP A 168 18.59 1.14 24.06
CA ASP A 168 20.04 1.35 23.85
C ASP A 168 20.35 2.02 22.49
N LYS A 169 19.32 2.45 21.75
CA LYS A 169 19.44 2.97 20.39
C LYS A 169 19.45 4.51 20.43
N ILE A 170 20.58 5.09 20.02
CA ILE A 170 20.79 6.55 20.05
C ILE A 170 20.06 7.24 18.89
N SER A 171 20.27 6.78 17.65
CA SER A 171 19.73 7.43 16.44
C SER A 171 18.35 6.89 16.07
N THR A 172 17.55 7.71 15.36
CA THR A 172 16.25 7.29 14.82
C THR A 172 16.39 6.06 13.93
N CYS A 173 17.37 6.03 13.03
CA CYS A 173 17.59 4.87 12.16
C CYS A 173 17.90 3.60 12.95
N ALA A 174 18.70 3.68 14.02
CA ALA A 174 19.00 2.51 14.85
C ALA A 174 17.75 2.00 15.60
N LYS A 175 16.80 2.88 15.94
CA LYS A 175 15.50 2.48 16.51
C LYS A 175 14.63 1.76 15.48
N VAL A 176 14.48 2.35 14.30
CA VAL A 176 13.68 1.77 13.20
C VAL A 176 14.26 0.42 12.76
N GLU A 177 15.59 0.33 12.63
CA GLU A 177 16.28 -0.92 12.34
C GLU A 177 16.01 -1.98 13.43
N ALA A 178 16.01 -1.61 14.71
CA ALA A 178 15.68 -2.54 15.79
C ALA A 178 14.23 -3.04 15.69
N PHE A 179 13.27 -2.18 15.34
CA PHE A 179 11.87 -2.56 15.12
C PHE A 179 11.71 -3.47 13.90
N TYR A 180 12.33 -3.10 12.78
CA TYR A 180 12.36 -3.90 11.56
C TYR A 180 12.93 -5.30 11.81
N ASN A 181 14.10 -5.37 12.47
CA ASN A 181 14.75 -6.64 12.81
C ASN A 181 13.91 -7.47 13.77
N TYR A 182 13.24 -6.85 14.75
CA TYR A 182 12.32 -7.57 15.63
C TYR A 182 11.21 -8.23 14.81
N ILE A 183 10.54 -7.47 13.95
CA ILE A 183 9.44 -7.96 13.11
C ILE A 183 9.89 -9.10 12.21
N GLY A 184 11.00 -8.92 11.47
CA GLY A 184 11.53 -9.93 10.56
C GLY A 184 11.98 -11.22 11.25
N ASN A 185 12.42 -11.14 12.52
CA ASN A 185 12.86 -12.30 13.29
C ASN A 185 11.75 -13.01 14.07
N HIS A 186 10.62 -12.35 14.36
CA HIS A 186 9.58 -12.87 15.25
C HIS A 186 8.26 -13.18 14.54
N LEU A 187 7.91 -12.43 13.50
CA LEU A 187 6.69 -12.71 12.77
C LEU A 187 6.91 -13.87 11.79
N VAL A 188 5.89 -14.71 11.65
CA VAL A 188 5.83 -15.77 10.65
C VAL A 188 4.80 -15.40 9.61
N TYR A 189 5.26 -15.26 8.36
CA TYR A 189 4.38 -14.89 7.25
C TYR A 189 3.35 -15.99 6.98
N SER A 190 2.08 -15.64 7.07
CA SER A 190 0.94 -16.50 6.77
C SER A 190 -0.15 -15.65 6.13
N TYR A 191 -0.42 -15.87 4.84
CA TYR A 191 -1.48 -15.16 4.13
C TYR A 191 -2.83 -15.42 4.80
N ASN A 192 -3.44 -14.39 5.38
CA ASN A 192 -4.68 -14.50 6.14
C ASN A 192 -5.86 -13.81 5.42
N GLY A 193 -5.59 -12.89 4.48
CA GLY A 193 -6.63 -12.15 3.74
C GLY A 193 -7.52 -11.31 4.66
N LYS A 194 -6.96 -10.89 5.79
CA LYS A 194 -7.55 -10.04 6.83
C LYS A 194 -6.65 -8.82 7.01
N SER A 195 -7.17 -7.84 7.73
CA SER A 195 -6.41 -6.69 8.20
C SER A 195 -6.72 -6.56 9.67
N TRP A 196 -5.98 -7.29 10.51
CA TRP A 196 -6.25 -7.36 11.94
C TRP A 196 -5.51 -6.29 12.75
N GLY A 197 -4.50 -5.65 12.14
CA GLY A 197 -3.78 -4.52 12.71
C GLY A 197 -2.54 -4.88 13.53
N ALA A 198 -1.86 -3.85 14.01
CA ALA A 198 -0.56 -3.95 14.66
C ALA A 198 -0.59 -4.78 15.94
N GLN A 199 -1.62 -4.62 16.78
CA GLN A 199 -1.72 -5.42 18.01
C GLN A 199 -1.90 -6.91 17.70
N ALA A 200 -2.65 -7.24 16.64
CA ALA A 200 -2.89 -8.62 16.24
C ALA A 200 -1.60 -9.32 15.78
N ALA A 201 -0.68 -8.57 15.16
CA ALA A 201 0.63 -9.06 14.74
C ALA A 201 1.47 -9.60 15.91
N LEU A 202 1.23 -9.14 17.14
CA LEU A 202 1.92 -9.63 18.34
C LEU A 202 1.33 -10.94 18.90
N GLY A 203 0.20 -11.40 18.36
CA GLY A 203 -0.49 -12.62 18.78
C GLY A 203 -0.30 -13.80 17.82
N GLU A 204 -1.04 -14.88 18.07
CA GLU A 204 -0.98 -16.11 17.26
C GLU A 204 -1.84 -16.06 16.00
N MET A 205 -2.46 -14.91 15.68
CA MET A 205 -3.42 -14.81 14.59
C MET A 205 -2.76 -15.00 13.21
N GLY A 206 -1.43 -14.81 13.11
CA GLY A 206 -0.68 -14.85 11.87
C GLY A 206 -0.57 -13.44 11.27
N ALA A 207 0.41 -13.24 10.39
CA ALA A 207 0.70 -11.93 9.82
C ALA A 207 0.96 -12.06 8.32
N ASP A 208 0.32 -11.22 7.52
CA ASP A 208 0.72 -10.99 6.14
C ASP A 208 1.27 -9.56 5.96
N CYS A 209 1.44 -9.10 4.71
CA CYS A 209 2.00 -7.77 4.46
C CYS A 209 1.31 -6.64 5.22
N THR A 210 0.01 -6.78 5.51
CA THR A 210 -0.76 -5.75 6.23
C THR A 210 -0.36 -5.67 7.70
N GLU A 211 -0.25 -6.79 8.41
CA GLU A 211 0.18 -6.83 9.81
C GLU A 211 1.66 -6.46 9.99
N TYR A 212 2.54 -6.90 9.07
CA TYR A 212 3.95 -6.50 9.10
C TYR A 212 4.11 -4.99 9.00
N SER A 213 3.43 -4.37 8.02
CA SER A 213 3.43 -2.92 7.83
C SER A 213 2.81 -2.21 9.03
N SER A 214 1.67 -2.70 9.50
CA SER A 214 0.94 -2.11 10.63
C SER A 214 1.79 -2.09 11.89
N LEU A 215 2.46 -3.19 12.22
CA LEU A 215 3.31 -3.27 13.42
C LEU A 215 4.54 -2.37 13.32
N LEU A 216 5.20 -2.29 12.15
CA LEU A 216 6.36 -1.41 11.98
C LEU A 216 5.97 0.06 12.12
N ILE A 217 4.83 0.45 11.54
CA ILE A 217 4.27 1.80 11.71
C ILE A 217 3.94 2.05 13.18
N ALA A 218 3.25 1.13 13.85
CA ALA A 218 2.80 1.34 15.21
C ALA A 218 3.98 1.46 16.20
N LEU A 219 5.03 0.63 16.05
CA LEU A 219 6.27 0.74 16.83
C LEU A 219 6.99 2.07 16.57
N SER A 220 7.08 2.48 15.30
CA SER A 220 7.72 3.74 14.91
C SER A 220 6.97 4.94 15.51
N ARG A 221 5.64 4.99 15.35
CA ARG A 221 4.80 6.06 15.89
C ARG A 221 4.80 6.09 17.42
N ALA A 222 4.83 4.93 18.09
CA ALA A 222 4.97 4.85 19.55
C ALA A 222 6.29 5.45 20.05
N ALA A 223 7.34 5.42 19.22
CA ALA A 223 8.62 6.06 19.48
C ALA A 223 8.69 7.54 18.99
N GLY A 224 7.57 8.10 18.51
CA GLY A 224 7.50 9.47 17.99
C GLY A 224 8.08 9.64 16.58
N ILE A 225 8.24 8.56 15.83
CA ILE A 225 8.80 8.53 14.48
C ILE A 225 7.66 8.47 13.47
N PRO A 226 7.55 9.44 12.53
CA PRO A 226 6.55 9.42 11.48
C PRO A 226 6.67 8.18 10.63
N ALA A 227 5.55 7.49 10.45
CA ALA A 227 5.48 6.33 9.58
C ALA A 227 4.11 6.28 8.91
N ARG A 228 4.05 5.97 7.62
CA ARG A 228 2.81 5.93 6.83
C ARG A 228 2.65 4.63 6.08
N TYR A 229 1.41 4.18 5.97
CA TYR A 229 1.04 2.97 5.25
C TYR A 229 1.02 3.26 3.75
N ILE A 230 1.60 2.34 2.96
CA ILE A 230 1.57 2.39 1.51
C ILE A 230 1.02 1.07 0.99
N GLU A 231 0.17 1.14 -0.03
CA GLU A 231 -0.36 -0.03 -0.71
C GLU A 231 -0.23 0.14 -2.21
N GLY A 232 0.03 -0.96 -2.91
CA GLY A 232 0.20 -0.93 -4.35
C GLY A 232 0.32 -2.32 -4.96
N LEU A 233 0.92 -2.37 -6.15
CA LEU A 233 1.12 -3.60 -6.89
C LEU A 233 2.53 -4.14 -6.67
N HIS A 234 2.65 -5.44 -6.44
CA HIS A 234 3.95 -6.11 -6.38
C HIS A 234 4.08 -7.13 -7.52
N TYR A 235 5.13 -6.95 -8.32
CA TYR A 235 5.46 -7.83 -9.45
C TYR A 235 6.62 -8.75 -9.06
N PHE A 236 6.41 -10.06 -9.16
CA PHE A 236 7.44 -11.07 -8.97
C PHE A 236 7.92 -11.57 -10.33
N ASP A 237 9.22 -11.43 -10.62
CA ASP A 237 9.82 -11.87 -11.89
C ASP A 237 9.97 -13.40 -12.01
N SER A 238 9.62 -14.15 -10.95
CA SER A 238 9.95 -15.58 -10.80
C SER A 238 8.79 -16.54 -11.09
N SER A 239 7.57 -16.06 -11.38
CA SER A 239 6.47 -16.94 -11.79
C SER A 239 6.44 -17.10 -13.30
N SER A 240 6.31 -18.33 -13.79
CA SER A 240 6.03 -18.67 -15.19
C SER A 240 4.70 -18.11 -15.73
N GLU A 241 3.99 -17.36 -14.90
CA GLU A 241 2.80 -16.60 -15.23
C GLU A 241 3.10 -15.12 -14.97
N VAL A 242 2.90 -14.28 -15.99
CA VAL A 242 3.00 -12.81 -15.93
C VAL A 242 1.77 -12.27 -15.18
N THR A 243 1.57 -12.71 -13.95
CA THR A 243 0.47 -12.27 -13.08
C THR A 243 1.07 -11.52 -11.90
N ALA A 244 0.83 -10.21 -11.85
CA ALA A 244 1.15 -9.43 -10.66
C ALA A 244 0.20 -9.90 -9.55
N ARG A 245 0.72 -10.13 -8.34
CA ARG A 245 -0.18 -10.29 -7.19
C ARG A 245 -0.81 -8.91 -6.96
N THR A 246 -2.12 -8.87 -7.14
CA THR A 246 -2.88 -7.66 -6.85
C THR A 246 -2.80 -7.46 -5.34
N GLU A 247 -2.35 -6.28 -4.93
CA GLU A 247 -2.30 -5.79 -3.55
C GLU A 247 -1.10 -6.29 -2.71
N HIS A 248 -0.19 -5.36 -2.43
CA HIS A 248 0.86 -5.50 -1.43
C HIS A 248 0.94 -4.23 -0.58
N ALA A 249 1.11 -4.42 0.71
CA ALA A 249 1.28 -3.36 1.68
C ALA A 249 2.73 -3.26 2.13
N TRP A 250 3.23 -2.04 2.21
CA TRP A 250 4.50 -1.72 2.85
C TRP A 250 4.34 -0.42 3.66
N VAL A 251 5.46 0.10 4.16
CA VAL A 251 5.51 1.30 5.00
C VAL A 251 6.53 2.26 4.41
N GLU A 252 6.37 3.55 4.67
CA GLU A 252 7.50 4.47 4.71
C GLU A 252 7.67 5.04 6.11
N VAL A 253 8.91 5.10 6.58
CA VAL A 253 9.29 5.74 7.84
C VAL A 253 10.11 6.99 7.53
N TYR A 254 9.88 8.08 8.26
CA TYR A 254 10.65 9.30 8.09
C TYR A 254 11.95 9.23 8.89
N LEU A 255 13.07 9.14 8.17
CA LEU A 255 14.40 9.12 8.75
C LEU A 255 15.02 10.52 8.66
N PRO A 256 15.45 11.13 9.78
CA PRO A 256 15.93 12.50 9.77
C PRO A 256 17.24 12.60 8.98
N GLY A 257 17.33 13.62 8.11
CA GLY A 257 18.45 13.78 7.18
C GLY A 257 18.31 12.97 5.88
N VAL A 258 17.39 12.00 5.83
CA VAL A 258 17.15 11.14 4.66
C VAL A 258 15.79 11.43 4.01
N GLY A 259 14.73 11.55 4.80
CA GLY A 259 13.35 11.71 4.34
C GLY A 259 12.52 10.43 4.50
N TRP A 260 11.45 10.31 3.71
CA TRP A 260 10.64 9.09 3.67
C TRP A 260 11.46 7.94 3.07
N THR A 261 11.52 6.83 3.80
CA THR A 261 12.29 5.63 3.44
C THR A 261 11.40 4.40 3.58
N PRO A 262 11.29 3.55 2.53
CA PRO A 262 10.45 2.35 2.55
C PRO A 262 11.03 1.21 3.40
#